data_AF-A0A1C5DH24-F1
#
_entry.id   AF-A0A1C5DH24-F1
#
_cell.length_a   1.000
_cell.length_b   1.000
_cell.length_c   1.000
_cell.angle_alpha   90.00
_cell.angle_beta   90.00
_cell.angle_gamma   90.00
#
_symmetry.space_group_name_H-M   'P 1'
#
loop_
_entity.id
_entity.type
_entity.pdbx_description
1 polymer ?
#
loop_
_entity_poly.entity_id
_entity_poly.type
_entity_poly.pdbx_seq_one_letter_code
_entity_poly.pdbx_strand_id
1 'polypeptide(L)'
;MTLQPPMMVRGADHSARALRLMIRDLARGRQGVAESEDLKVRPLETPGPGIRVGDGSALIHGARPWQGAYTQSNIGDAVVAVEPTGPFARTDLIVLRIEDPEWEGERDPRTQEIGYFHVVNGVAHDASSVPEGMTGVALARIALPRNTAAITADLITDLRQIANPRTERILRTVHPTKTEEVAGKHGQWAAWPEEAAWDLDVPAWATTATIVVTLSGLRAEAGPVYAELRTRLGERAAKPTVVDDDGTTTRRSSATLADTLAVPPAYRGTRQHLSVEINQNDKYGDGNLTVAKGTTVTLDVAFTEGPA
;
A
#
# COMPACT_ATOMS: atom_id res chain seq x y z
N MET A 1 3.01 -32.00 -27.54
CA MET A 1 2.18 -31.17 -26.65
C MET A 1 0.81 -31.07 -27.29
N THR A 2 -0.22 -31.67 -26.70
CA THR A 2 -1.59 -31.60 -27.21
C THR A 2 -2.26 -30.34 -26.69
N LEU A 3 -2.91 -29.59 -27.59
CA LEU A 3 -3.75 -28.45 -27.21
C LEU A 3 -4.84 -28.95 -26.25
N GLN A 4 -4.97 -28.33 -25.08
CA GLN A 4 -6.04 -28.68 -24.14
C GLN A 4 -7.38 -28.22 -24.74
N PRO A 5 -8.47 -29.01 -24.60
CA PRO A 5 -9.78 -28.58 -25.02
C PRO A 5 -10.20 -27.31 -24.25
N PRO A 6 -10.92 -26.36 -24.88
CA PRO A 6 -11.41 -25.17 -24.20
C PRO A 6 -12.26 -25.55 -22.97
N MET A 7 -12.13 -24.79 -21.88
CA MET A 7 -12.92 -25.04 -20.68
C MET A 7 -14.42 -24.88 -20.94
N MET A 8 -15.23 -25.65 -20.21
CA MET A 8 -16.72 -25.60 -20.25
C MET A 8 -17.33 -26.08 -21.59
N VAL A 9 -16.63 -26.96 -22.32
CA VAL A 9 -17.16 -27.65 -23.48
C VAL A 9 -17.76 -29.00 -23.07
N ARG A 10 -19.01 -29.27 -23.46
CA ARG A 10 -19.71 -30.52 -23.13
C ARG A 10 -18.90 -31.74 -23.59
N GLY A 11 -18.66 -32.67 -22.67
CA GLY A 11 -17.97 -33.94 -22.94
C GLY A 11 -16.44 -33.84 -23.00
N ALA A 12 -15.85 -32.68 -22.68
CA ALA A 12 -14.40 -32.52 -22.59
C ALA A 12 -13.89 -32.79 -21.16
N ASP A 13 -12.72 -33.44 -21.06
CA ASP A 13 -11.96 -33.56 -19.81
C ASP A 13 -11.02 -32.37 -19.64
N HIS A 14 -10.91 -31.85 -18.42
CA HIS A 14 -10.04 -30.71 -18.09
C HIS A 14 -9.04 -31.07 -17.01
N SER A 15 -7.77 -30.79 -17.26
CA SER A 15 -6.70 -30.97 -16.28
C SER A 15 -6.76 -29.89 -15.20
N ALA A 16 -6.23 -30.17 -14.00
CA ALA A 16 -6.03 -29.16 -12.96
C ALA A 16 -5.18 -27.97 -13.45
N ARG A 17 -4.31 -28.21 -14.44
CA ARG A 17 -3.54 -27.17 -15.13
C ARG A 17 -4.42 -26.14 -15.84
N ALA A 18 -5.52 -26.56 -16.48
CA ALA A 18 -6.45 -25.63 -17.14
C ALA A 18 -7.08 -24.65 -16.15
N LEU A 19 -7.48 -25.14 -14.97
CA LEU A 19 -8.02 -24.30 -13.91
C LEU A 19 -6.97 -23.33 -13.34
N ARG A 20 -5.72 -23.79 -13.13
CA ARG A 20 -4.63 -22.90 -12.67
C ARG A 20 -4.31 -21.79 -13.66
N LEU A 21 -4.39 -22.07 -14.95
CA LEU A 21 -4.24 -21.03 -15.98
C LEU A 21 -5.41 -20.05 -15.98
N MET A 22 -6.65 -20.51 -15.78
CA MET A 22 -7.80 -19.62 -15.58
C MET A 22 -7.61 -18.71 -14.36
N ILE A 23 -7.18 -19.26 -13.22
CA ILE A 23 -6.92 -18.48 -12.00
C ILE A 23 -5.88 -17.39 -12.28
N ARG A 24 -4.79 -17.74 -12.97
CA ARG A 24 -3.76 -16.79 -13.38
C ARG A 24 -4.34 -15.66 -14.24
N ASP A 25 -5.17 -15.99 -15.21
CA ASP A 25 -5.78 -15.02 -16.12
C ASP A 25 -6.77 -14.10 -15.39
N LEU A 26 -7.63 -14.66 -14.53
CA LEU A 26 -8.57 -13.89 -13.71
C LEU A 26 -7.87 -12.91 -12.77
N ALA A 27 -6.71 -13.31 -12.25
CA ALA A 27 -5.86 -12.47 -11.42
C ALA A 27 -4.95 -11.53 -12.21
N ARG A 28 -5.07 -11.47 -13.54
CA ARG A 28 -4.25 -10.62 -14.42
C ARG A 28 -2.75 -10.86 -14.23
N GLY A 29 -2.37 -12.10 -13.94
CA GLY A 29 -0.98 -12.48 -13.69
C GLY A 29 -0.38 -11.90 -12.40
N ARG A 30 -1.18 -11.43 -11.44
CA ARG A 30 -0.69 -10.94 -10.13
C ARG A 30 -0.57 -12.07 -9.11
N GLN A 31 0.23 -11.86 -8.06
CA GLN A 31 0.41 -12.77 -6.91
C GLN A 31 0.43 -11.94 -5.64
N GLY A 32 0.03 -12.55 -4.53
CA GLY A 32 -0.02 -11.89 -3.23
C GLY A 32 -1.12 -12.45 -2.33
N VAL A 33 -1.27 -11.87 -1.16
CA VAL A 33 -2.40 -12.11 -0.26
C VAL A 33 -3.68 -11.49 -0.82
N ALA A 34 -4.85 -12.00 -0.44
CA ALA A 34 -6.12 -11.49 -0.98
C ALA A 34 -6.53 -10.17 -0.32
N GLU A 35 -6.37 -10.05 1.00
CA GLU A 35 -6.68 -8.84 1.77
C GLU A 35 -5.50 -8.38 2.66
N SER A 36 -5.62 -7.17 3.22
CA SER A 36 -4.56 -6.50 3.98
C SER A 36 -4.05 -7.29 5.22
N GLU A 37 -4.94 -7.97 5.94
CA GLU A 37 -4.59 -8.73 7.15
C GLU A 37 -4.32 -10.22 6.88
N ASP A 38 -4.59 -10.69 5.67
CA ASP A 38 -4.46 -12.10 5.30
C ASP A 38 -3.02 -12.59 5.51
N LEU A 39 -2.89 -13.73 6.18
CA LEU A 39 -1.63 -14.45 6.38
C LEU A 39 -0.54 -13.60 7.06
N LYS A 40 -0.93 -12.61 7.87
CA LYS A 40 0.02 -11.74 8.58
C LYS A 40 0.89 -12.56 9.52
N VAL A 41 2.20 -12.38 9.41
CA VAL A 41 3.18 -12.99 10.29
C VAL A 41 3.37 -12.10 11.53
N ARG A 42 3.17 -12.68 12.71
CA ARG A 42 3.26 -12.00 14.01
C ARG A 42 4.11 -12.85 14.97
N PRO A 43 4.74 -12.25 16.00
CA PRO A 43 5.34 -13.04 17.07
C PRO A 43 4.25 -13.83 17.81
N LEU A 44 4.65 -14.86 18.56
CA LEU A 44 3.76 -15.54 19.50
C LEU A 44 3.31 -14.58 20.61
N GLU A 45 2.12 -14.81 21.18
CA GLU A 45 1.60 -14.02 22.32
C GLU A 45 2.57 -14.00 23.50
N THR A 46 3.20 -15.14 23.77
CA THR A 46 4.37 -15.24 24.64
C THR A 46 5.61 -15.44 23.76
N PRO A 47 6.59 -14.52 23.77
CA PRO A 47 7.78 -14.64 22.94
C PRO A 47 8.49 -15.99 23.12
N GLY A 48 8.81 -16.65 22.00
CA GLY A 48 9.41 -17.99 21.98
C GLY A 48 9.95 -18.36 20.59
N PRO A 49 10.38 -19.62 20.40
CA PRO A 49 11.03 -20.12 19.17
C PRO A 49 10.01 -20.41 18.06
N GLY A 50 9.29 -19.38 17.64
CA GLY A 50 8.31 -19.48 16.58
C GLY A 50 7.57 -18.18 16.32
N ILE A 51 6.73 -18.24 15.31
CA ILE A 51 5.83 -17.17 14.88
C ILE A 51 4.42 -17.72 14.74
N ARG A 52 3.47 -16.79 14.65
CA ARG A 52 2.09 -17.05 14.30
C ARG A 52 1.83 -16.48 12.90
N VAL A 53 1.22 -17.27 12.04
CA VAL A 53 0.68 -16.81 10.76
C VAL A 53 -0.83 -16.76 10.88
N GLY A 54 -1.42 -15.59 10.63
CA GLY A 54 -2.86 -15.38 10.70
C GLY A 54 -3.65 -16.17 9.66
N ASP A 55 -4.96 -16.11 9.77
CA ASP A 55 -5.89 -16.59 8.78
C ASP A 55 -5.86 -15.74 7.50
N GLY A 56 -6.47 -16.25 6.43
CA GLY A 56 -6.58 -15.54 5.16
C GLY A 56 -6.13 -16.38 3.98
N SER A 57 -5.96 -15.74 2.82
CA SER A 57 -5.65 -16.42 1.59
C SER A 57 -4.61 -15.70 0.74
N ALA A 58 -3.99 -16.46 -0.16
CA ALA A 58 -3.07 -15.95 -1.14
C ALA A 58 -3.30 -16.59 -2.51
N LEU A 59 -2.95 -15.80 -3.52
CA LEU A 59 -2.77 -16.22 -4.88
C LEU A 59 -1.28 -16.38 -5.15
N ILE A 60 -0.87 -17.57 -5.60
CA ILE A 60 0.52 -17.99 -5.73
C ILE A 60 0.78 -18.43 -7.17
N HIS A 61 1.74 -17.82 -7.86
CA HIS A 61 2.18 -18.29 -9.16
C HIS A 61 3.06 -19.52 -9.01
N GLY A 62 2.87 -20.47 -9.92
CA GLY A 62 3.83 -21.53 -10.17
C GLY A 62 5.20 -20.98 -10.48
N ALA A 63 6.25 -21.69 -10.07
CA ALA A 63 7.64 -21.38 -10.41
C ALA A 63 7.88 -21.30 -11.93
N ARG A 64 6.98 -21.86 -12.74
CA ARG A 64 7.01 -21.80 -14.21
C ARG A 64 5.73 -21.15 -14.76
N PRO A 65 5.81 -20.33 -15.82
CA PRO A 65 4.62 -19.64 -16.36
C PRO A 65 3.46 -20.58 -16.76
N TRP A 66 3.77 -21.77 -17.27
CA TRP A 66 2.77 -22.75 -17.72
C TRP A 66 2.18 -23.62 -16.61
N GLN A 67 2.69 -23.51 -15.38
CA GLN A 67 2.12 -24.15 -14.19
C GLN A 67 0.82 -23.44 -13.73
N GLY A 68 0.64 -22.17 -14.13
CA GLY A 68 -0.51 -21.34 -13.76
C GLY A 68 -0.37 -20.76 -12.36
N ALA A 69 -1.51 -20.42 -11.74
CA ALA A 69 -1.57 -19.89 -10.39
C ALA A 69 -2.49 -20.74 -9.50
N TYR A 70 -2.23 -20.73 -8.21
CA TYR A 70 -2.95 -21.45 -7.18
C TYR A 70 -3.58 -20.47 -6.19
N THR A 71 -4.68 -20.89 -5.59
CA THR A 71 -5.24 -20.25 -4.41
C THR A 71 -4.95 -21.13 -3.21
N GLN A 72 -4.37 -20.55 -2.15
CA GLN A 72 -4.12 -21.25 -0.89
C GLN A 72 -4.68 -20.41 0.25
N SER A 73 -5.25 -21.06 1.26
CA SER A 73 -5.79 -20.39 2.44
C SER A 73 -5.32 -21.05 3.72
N ASN A 74 -5.33 -20.27 4.79
CA ASN A 74 -5.16 -20.72 6.16
C ASN A 74 -6.42 -20.33 6.94
N ILE A 75 -6.96 -21.25 7.74
CA ILE A 75 -8.13 -21.01 8.57
C ILE A 75 -7.70 -21.01 10.03
N GLY A 76 -7.83 -19.85 10.68
CA GLY A 76 -7.30 -19.62 12.02
C GLY A 76 -5.80 -19.37 12.05
N ASP A 77 -5.24 -19.29 13.26
CA ASP A 77 -3.82 -19.06 13.47
C ASP A 77 -3.01 -20.35 13.33
N ALA A 78 -1.92 -20.29 12.57
CA ALA A 78 -0.94 -21.37 12.47
C ALA A 78 0.36 -20.99 13.19
N VAL A 79 0.87 -21.87 14.04
CA VAL A 79 2.18 -21.69 14.69
C VAL A 79 3.25 -22.34 13.84
N VAL A 80 4.25 -21.55 13.43
CA VAL A 80 5.40 -22.02 12.65
C VAL A 80 6.64 -21.94 13.53
N ALA A 81 7.28 -23.08 13.77
CA ALA A 81 8.52 -23.15 14.50
C ALA A 81 9.65 -22.50 13.71
N VAL A 82 10.50 -21.74 14.40
CA VAL A 82 11.69 -21.12 13.83
C VAL A 82 12.88 -21.51 14.69
N GLU A 83 13.90 -22.10 14.07
CA GLU A 83 15.06 -22.59 14.81
C GLU A 83 15.84 -21.43 15.43
N PRO A 84 16.22 -21.53 16.71
CA PRO A 84 17.02 -20.49 17.36
C PRO A 84 18.41 -20.40 16.72
N THR A 85 19.00 -19.22 16.78
CA THR A 85 20.38 -19.01 16.32
C THR A 85 21.39 -19.35 17.41
N GLY A 86 22.54 -19.87 17.00
CA GLY A 86 23.72 -20.00 17.83
C GLY A 86 24.62 -18.76 17.72
N PRO A 87 25.96 -18.92 17.61
CA PRO A 87 26.90 -17.80 17.65
C PRO A 87 26.86 -16.91 16.40
N PHE A 88 26.09 -17.26 15.36
CA PHE A 88 25.98 -16.52 14.10
C PHE A 88 24.55 -16.00 13.92
N ALA A 89 24.43 -14.76 13.46
CA ALA A 89 23.15 -14.20 13.05
C ALA A 89 22.70 -14.87 11.74
N ARG A 90 21.39 -14.95 11.54
CA ARG A 90 20.78 -15.57 10.36
C ARG A 90 19.52 -14.80 9.98
N THR A 91 19.22 -14.77 8.69
CA THR A 91 17.96 -14.23 8.20
C THR A 91 17.18 -15.37 7.56
N ASP A 92 15.91 -15.50 7.94
CA ASP A 92 15.03 -16.56 7.46
C ASP A 92 13.85 -15.95 6.68
N LEU A 93 13.33 -16.68 5.70
CA LEU A 93 12.16 -16.29 4.91
C LEU A 93 10.99 -17.20 5.24
N ILE A 94 9.85 -16.60 5.58
CA ILE A 94 8.58 -17.30 5.79
C ILE A 94 7.82 -17.29 4.48
N VAL A 95 7.53 -18.47 3.97
CA VAL A 95 6.92 -18.67 2.66
C VAL A 95 5.65 -19.49 2.82
N LEU A 96 4.55 -19.05 2.22
CA LEU A 96 3.44 -19.96 1.94
C LEU A 96 3.78 -20.69 0.64
N ARG A 97 4.19 -21.96 0.78
CA ARG A 97 4.71 -22.79 -0.30
C ARG A 97 3.62 -23.72 -0.80
N ILE A 98 3.66 -24.02 -2.10
CA ILE A 98 2.88 -25.08 -2.73
C ILE A 98 3.86 -26.07 -3.36
N GLU A 99 3.72 -27.35 -3.04
CA GLU A 99 4.56 -28.41 -3.59
C GLU A 99 3.70 -29.35 -4.44
N ASP A 100 3.40 -28.90 -5.67
CA ASP A 100 2.56 -29.65 -6.61
C ASP A 100 3.36 -30.78 -7.28
N PRO A 101 3.04 -32.07 -7.04
CA PRO A 101 3.79 -33.21 -7.57
C PRO A 101 3.80 -33.33 -9.09
N GLU A 102 2.90 -32.62 -9.80
CA GLU A 102 2.97 -32.52 -11.25
C GLU A 102 4.26 -31.79 -11.71
N TRP A 103 4.84 -30.94 -10.85
CA TRP A 103 5.93 -30.02 -11.20
C TRP A 103 7.11 -30.04 -10.25
N GLU A 104 6.87 -30.19 -8.95
CA GLU A 104 7.90 -30.21 -7.91
C GLU A 104 7.51 -31.08 -6.72
N GLY A 105 8.52 -31.67 -6.08
CA GLY A 105 8.34 -32.45 -4.87
C GLY A 105 7.74 -33.84 -5.07
N GLU A 106 7.51 -34.51 -3.94
CA GLU A 106 7.03 -35.91 -3.90
C GLU A 106 5.81 -36.08 -2.99
N ARG A 107 5.23 -34.96 -2.50
CA ARG A 107 4.11 -35.01 -1.56
C ARG A 107 2.87 -35.64 -2.18
N ASP A 108 2.25 -36.59 -1.52
CA ASP A 108 0.98 -37.15 -1.99
C ASP A 108 -0.19 -36.21 -1.62
N PRO A 109 -0.89 -35.62 -2.60
CA PRO A 109 -1.98 -34.67 -2.34
C PRO A 109 -3.18 -35.32 -1.65
N ARG A 110 -3.23 -36.66 -1.56
CA ARG A 110 -4.28 -37.39 -0.86
C ARG A 110 -4.05 -37.51 0.64
N THR A 111 -2.79 -37.41 1.08
CA THR A 111 -2.39 -37.72 2.46
C THR A 111 -1.54 -36.65 3.12
N GLN A 112 -0.99 -35.72 2.35
CA GLN A 112 -0.08 -34.68 2.82
C GLN A 112 -0.57 -33.29 2.42
N GLU A 113 -0.22 -32.31 3.24
CA GLU A 113 -0.46 -30.90 2.93
C GLU A 113 0.43 -30.46 1.77
N ILE A 114 -0.21 -30.08 0.67
CA ILE A 114 0.48 -29.55 -0.51
C ILE A 114 0.84 -28.08 -0.33
N GLY A 115 -0.07 -27.32 0.30
CA GLY A 115 0.17 -25.94 0.73
C GLY A 115 0.56 -25.90 2.19
N TYR A 116 1.72 -25.34 2.52
CA TYR A 116 2.23 -25.27 3.89
C TYR A 116 3.14 -24.06 4.11
N PHE A 117 3.33 -23.68 5.37
CA PHE A 117 4.29 -22.66 5.74
C PHE A 117 5.70 -23.25 5.82
N HIS A 118 6.61 -22.67 5.04
CA HIS A 118 7.99 -23.11 4.94
C HIS A 118 8.93 -21.99 5.45
N VAL A 119 9.84 -22.36 6.35
CA VAL A 119 10.93 -21.49 6.79
C VAL A 119 12.17 -21.79 5.94
N VAL A 120 12.53 -20.87 5.05
CA VAL A 120 13.77 -20.95 4.28
C VAL A 120 14.88 -20.30 5.12
N ASN A 121 15.76 -21.12 5.67
CA ASN A 121 16.81 -20.65 6.56
C ASN A 121 17.98 -20.00 5.80
N GLY A 122 18.56 -18.94 6.38
CA GLY A 122 19.84 -18.39 5.93
C GLY A 122 19.81 -17.70 4.57
N VAL A 123 18.71 -17.02 4.25
CA VAL A 123 18.59 -16.19 3.04
C VAL A 123 19.40 -14.88 3.18
N ALA A 124 19.57 -14.17 2.07
CA ALA A 124 20.17 -12.83 2.08
C ALA A 124 19.38 -11.85 2.96
N HIS A 125 20.06 -10.89 3.57
CA HIS A 125 19.46 -9.94 4.53
C HIS A 125 18.32 -9.09 3.95
N ASP A 126 18.31 -8.90 2.64
CA ASP A 126 17.37 -8.12 1.84
C ASP A 126 16.44 -8.99 1.00
N ALA A 127 16.50 -10.32 1.14
CA ALA A 127 15.67 -11.26 0.38
C ALA A 127 14.18 -10.92 0.53
N SER A 128 13.51 -10.69 -0.59
CA SER A 128 12.09 -10.30 -0.64
C SER A 128 11.23 -11.25 -1.49
N SER A 129 11.85 -12.28 -2.07
CA SER A 129 11.21 -13.24 -2.96
C SER A 129 11.58 -14.66 -2.54
N VAL A 130 10.72 -15.62 -2.92
CA VAL A 130 11.03 -17.04 -2.75
C VAL A 130 12.26 -17.44 -3.57
N PRO A 131 13.01 -18.47 -3.16
CA PRO A 131 14.12 -19.02 -3.96
C PRO A 131 13.67 -19.43 -5.36
N GLU A 132 14.58 -19.34 -6.34
CA GLU A 132 14.29 -19.73 -7.71
C GLU A 132 13.85 -21.20 -7.79
N GLY A 133 12.83 -21.47 -8.63
CA GLY A 133 12.26 -22.80 -8.80
C GLY A 133 11.25 -23.22 -7.73
N MET A 134 11.04 -22.42 -6.68
CA MET A 134 10.05 -22.67 -5.64
C MET A 134 8.70 -22.02 -5.99
N THR A 135 7.62 -22.81 -5.98
CA THR A 135 6.26 -22.25 -6.03
C THR A 135 5.85 -21.75 -4.65
N GLY A 136 5.73 -20.43 -4.49
CA GLY A 136 5.33 -19.85 -3.21
C GLY A 136 5.24 -18.33 -3.23
N VAL A 137 4.74 -17.78 -2.13
CA VAL A 137 4.75 -16.34 -1.86
C VAL A 137 5.48 -16.07 -0.55
N ALA A 138 6.41 -15.11 -0.58
CA ALA A 138 7.07 -14.65 0.63
C ALA A 138 6.07 -13.84 1.48
N LEU A 139 5.92 -14.22 2.75
CA LEU A 139 5.05 -13.53 3.69
C LEU A 139 5.85 -12.58 4.58
N ALA A 140 6.98 -13.03 5.10
CA ALA A 140 7.81 -12.22 5.96
C ALA A 140 9.27 -12.67 5.91
N ARG A 141 10.16 -11.77 6.33
CA ARG A 141 11.56 -12.05 6.58
C ARG A 141 11.84 -11.84 8.06
N ILE A 142 12.56 -12.77 8.67
CA ILE A 142 12.91 -12.72 10.09
C ILE A 142 14.42 -12.54 10.21
N ALA A 143 14.85 -11.40 10.75
CA ALA A 143 16.25 -11.16 11.05
C ALA A 143 16.54 -11.64 12.48
N LEU A 144 17.24 -12.76 12.63
CA LEU A 144 17.60 -13.35 13.92
C LEU A 144 19.04 -12.94 14.30
N PRO A 145 19.22 -12.14 15.35
CA PRO A 145 20.55 -11.85 15.90
C PRO A 145 21.24 -13.12 16.40
N ARG A 146 22.51 -13.01 16.82
CA ARG A 146 23.23 -14.12 17.49
C ARG A 146 22.51 -14.52 18.78
N ASN A 147 22.52 -15.81 19.12
CA ASN A 147 21.99 -16.38 20.36
C ASN A 147 20.53 -15.99 20.65
N THR A 148 19.68 -15.95 19.61
CA THR A 148 18.28 -15.52 19.73
C THR A 148 17.33 -16.71 19.57
N ALA A 149 16.43 -16.86 20.55
CA ALA A 149 15.38 -17.88 20.53
C ALA A 149 13.97 -17.27 20.58
N ALA A 150 13.79 -16.08 21.15
CA ALA A 150 12.50 -15.40 21.20
C ALA A 150 12.38 -14.43 20.03
N ILE A 151 11.31 -14.59 19.24
CA ILE A 151 11.02 -13.69 18.11
C ILE A 151 10.09 -12.57 18.58
N THR A 152 10.51 -11.33 18.37
CA THR A 152 9.70 -10.13 18.63
C THR A 152 9.25 -9.48 17.31
N ALA A 153 8.29 -8.57 17.38
CA ALA A 153 7.75 -7.88 16.20
C ALA A 153 8.83 -7.15 15.39
N ASP A 154 9.81 -6.52 16.05
CA ASP A 154 10.88 -5.77 15.39
C ASP A 154 11.82 -6.65 14.56
N LEU A 155 11.84 -7.97 14.81
CA LEU A 155 12.64 -8.91 14.01
C LEU A 155 11.91 -9.36 12.74
N ILE A 156 10.61 -9.08 12.62
CA ILE A 156 9.76 -9.52 11.52
C ILE A 156 9.56 -8.35 10.55
N THR A 157 10.07 -8.50 9.34
CA THR A 157 9.75 -7.61 8.22
C THR A 157 8.62 -8.22 7.40
N ASP A 158 7.49 -7.52 7.27
CA ASP A 158 6.41 -7.92 6.39
C ASP A 158 6.83 -7.76 4.92
N LEU A 159 6.62 -8.81 4.13
CA LEU A 159 6.91 -8.86 2.69
C LEU A 159 5.66 -9.13 1.86
N ARG A 160 4.50 -9.24 2.48
CA ARG A 160 3.23 -9.49 1.79
C ARG A 160 3.00 -8.38 0.77
N GLN A 161 2.31 -8.75 -0.29
CA GLN A 161 1.76 -7.83 -1.27
C GLN A 161 0.33 -8.27 -1.53
N ILE A 162 -0.58 -7.34 -1.80
CA ILE A 162 -1.96 -7.73 -2.16
C ILE A 162 -1.99 -8.09 -3.63
N ALA A 163 -2.56 -9.25 -3.96
CA ALA A 163 -2.64 -9.73 -5.33
C ALA A 163 -3.44 -8.77 -6.22
N ASN A 164 -4.61 -8.34 -5.75
CA ASN A 164 -5.50 -7.44 -6.49
C ASN A 164 -5.97 -6.29 -5.59
N PRO A 165 -5.11 -5.29 -5.32
CA PRO A 165 -5.45 -4.21 -4.40
C PRO A 165 -6.67 -3.44 -4.90
N ARG A 166 -7.62 -3.19 -3.99
CA ARG A 166 -8.73 -2.28 -4.25
C ARG A 166 -8.21 -0.86 -4.45
N THR A 167 -8.88 -0.10 -5.32
CA THR A 167 -8.59 1.31 -5.54
C THR A 167 -9.90 2.07 -5.71
N GLU A 168 -10.01 3.19 -5.02
CA GLU A 168 -11.14 4.10 -5.13
C GLU A 168 -10.60 5.49 -5.36
N ARG A 169 -11.10 6.15 -6.43
CA ARG A 169 -10.65 7.48 -6.82
C ARG A 169 -11.80 8.47 -6.73
N ILE A 170 -11.56 9.57 -6.04
CA ILE A 170 -12.50 10.67 -5.83
C ILE A 170 -11.93 11.90 -6.51
N LEU A 171 -12.68 12.46 -7.46
CA LEU A 171 -12.36 13.73 -8.12
C LEU A 171 -13.41 14.77 -7.70
N ARG A 172 -12.97 15.90 -7.15
CA ARG A 172 -13.81 17.05 -6.82
C ARG A 172 -13.20 18.32 -7.38
N THR A 173 -14.05 19.27 -7.72
CA THR A 173 -13.63 20.60 -8.18
C THR A 173 -14.44 21.66 -7.47
N VAL A 174 -13.78 22.72 -7.04
CA VAL A 174 -14.43 23.92 -6.51
C VAL A 174 -13.92 25.15 -7.26
N HIS A 175 -14.80 26.13 -7.41
CA HIS A 175 -14.53 27.39 -8.08
C HIS A 175 -14.86 28.53 -7.12
N PRO A 176 -13.87 29.02 -6.35
CA PRO A 176 -14.09 30.07 -5.37
C PRO A 176 -14.89 31.24 -5.93
N THR A 177 -15.99 31.56 -5.26
CA THR A 177 -16.93 32.59 -5.75
C THR A 177 -16.64 33.97 -5.17
N LYS A 178 -15.99 34.00 -4.01
CA LYS A 178 -15.54 35.21 -3.32
C LYS A 178 -14.03 35.36 -3.44
N THR A 179 -13.56 36.59 -3.34
CA THR A 179 -12.11 36.82 -3.17
C THR A 179 -11.77 36.54 -1.73
N GLU A 180 -10.80 35.67 -1.51
CA GLU A 180 -10.30 35.27 -0.20
C GLU A 180 -8.78 35.47 -0.20
N GLU A 181 -8.31 36.36 0.68
CA GLU A 181 -6.88 36.52 0.97
C GLU A 181 -6.46 35.49 2.01
N VAL A 182 -5.16 35.20 2.08
CA VAL A 182 -4.61 34.28 3.08
C VAL A 182 -5.05 34.71 4.49
N ALA A 183 -5.77 33.83 5.16
CA ALA A 183 -6.19 34.05 6.53
C ALA A 183 -5.05 33.75 7.51
N GLY A 184 -4.91 34.55 8.57
CA GLY A 184 -4.04 34.26 9.71
C GLY A 184 -2.83 35.18 9.85
N LYS A 185 -2.03 34.92 10.89
CA LYS A 185 -0.73 35.60 11.06
C LYS A 185 0.31 34.89 10.20
N HIS A 186 1.11 35.67 9.49
CA HIS A 186 2.22 35.13 8.72
C HIS A 186 3.17 34.33 9.62
N GLY A 187 3.70 33.21 9.08
CA GLY A 187 4.47 32.22 9.83
C GLY A 187 3.62 31.19 10.59
N GLN A 188 2.29 31.15 10.39
CA GLN A 188 1.41 30.12 10.95
C GLN A 188 0.60 29.42 9.86
N TRP A 189 0.39 28.12 10.01
CA TRP A 189 -0.48 27.33 9.16
C TRP A 189 -1.95 27.68 9.41
N ALA A 190 -2.69 27.96 8.34
CA ALA A 190 -4.12 28.18 8.36
C ALA A 190 -4.80 27.43 7.21
N ALA A 191 -6.05 26.97 7.42
CA ALA A 191 -6.85 26.41 6.35
C ALA A 191 -7.23 27.51 5.35
N TRP A 192 -6.92 27.28 4.07
CA TRP A 192 -7.17 28.22 2.98
C TRP A 192 -6.97 27.51 1.64
N PRO A 193 -7.86 27.73 0.65
CA PRO A 193 -9.13 28.44 0.75
C PRO A 193 -10.19 27.76 1.62
N GLU A 194 -11.14 28.51 2.17
CA GLU A 194 -12.28 27.96 2.92
C GLU A 194 -13.08 26.94 2.08
N GLU A 195 -13.31 27.26 0.80
CA GLU A 195 -14.03 26.38 -0.14
C GLU A 195 -13.21 25.13 -0.57
N ALA A 196 -11.90 25.10 -0.32
CA ALA A 196 -11.01 23.98 -0.63
C ALA A 196 -10.91 22.98 0.54
N ALA A 197 -12.08 22.61 1.06
CA ALA A 197 -12.24 21.69 2.17
C ALA A 197 -13.32 20.65 1.84
N TRP A 198 -13.04 19.38 2.15
CA TRP A 198 -13.90 18.26 1.77
C TRP A 198 -13.95 17.20 2.86
N ASP A 199 -15.15 16.73 3.17
CA ASP A 199 -15.31 15.51 3.94
C ASP A 199 -15.24 14.30 2.99
N LEU A 200 -14.29 13.42 3.28
CA LEU A 200 -14.00 12.20 2.53
C LEU A 200 -14.33 10.98 3.38
N ASP A 201 -15.09 10.06 2.80
CA ASP A 201 -15.33 8.76 3.42
C ASP A 201 -14.13 7.86 3.09
N VAL A 202 -13.33 7.51 4.10
CA VAL A 202 -12.14 6.69 3.91
C VAL A 202 -12.57 5.22 3.89
N PRO A 203 -12.29 4.45 2.82
CA PRO A 203 -12.67 3.04 2.78
C PRO A 203 -12.05 2.25 3.92
N ALA A 204 -12.80 1.29 4.48
CA ALA A 204 -12.33 0.44 5.60
C ALA A 204 -11.06 -0.36 5.28
N TRP A 205 -10.79 -0.58 4.00
CA TRP A 205 -9.64 -1.32 3.49
C TRP A 205 -8.45 -0.45 3.10
N ALA A 206 -8.60 0.88 3.04
CA ALA A 206 -7.53 1.75 2.54
C ALA A 206 -6.34 1.79 3.49
N THR A 207 -5.13 1.54 2.98
CA THR A 207 -3.88 1.69 3.76
C THR A 207 -3.03 2.84 3.27
N THR A 208 -3.26 3.33 2.05
CA THR A 208 -2.62 4.53 1.51
C THR A 208 -3.64 5.46 0.85
N ALA A 209 -3.38 6.77 0.93
CA ALA A 209 -4.12 7.81 0.24
C ALA A 209 -3.14 8.68 -0.55
N THR A 210 -3.21 8.64 -1.88
CA THR A 210 -2.51 9.59 -2.76
C THR A 210 -3.44 10.77 -3.00
N ILE A 211 -3.02 11.95 -2.57
CA ILE A 211 -3.80 13.18 -2.64
C ILE A 211 -3.08 14.13 -3.57
N VAL A 212 -3.78 14.60 -4.60
CA VAL A 212 -3.33 15.66 -5.50
C VAL A 212 -4.36 16.79 -5.45
N VAL A 213 -3.92 17.98 -5.07
CA VAL A 213 -4.71 19.21 -5.17
C VAL A 213 -4.02 20.16 -6.13
N THR A 214 -4.73 20.57 -7.17
CA THR A 214 -4.25 21.58 -8.12
C THR A 214 -5.05 22.85 -7.94
N LEU A 215 -4.38 23.93 -7.54
CA LEU A 215 -4.92 25.28 -7.50
C LEU A 215 -4.51 25.98 -8.80
N SER A 216 -5.45 26.16 -9.72
CA SER A 216 -5.21 26.82 -11.00
C SER A 216 -5.71 28.26 -10.96
N GLY A 217 -4.90 29.21 -11.41
CA GLY A 217 -5.26 30.62 -11.42
C GLY A 217 -5.20 31.26 -10.04
N LEU A 218 -4.29 30.81 -9.18
CA LEU A 218 -3.90 31.50 -7.95
C LEU A 218 -3.41 32.90 -8.31
N ARG A 219 -3.93 33.93 -7.63
CA ARG A 219 -3.58 35.32 -7.92
C ARG A 219 -2.57 35.80 -6.90
N ALA A 220 -1.43 36.30 -7.36
CA ALA A 220 -0.46 37.01 -6.53
C ALA A 220 -0.47 38.50 -6.92
N GLU A 221 -0.46 39.39 -5.93
CA GLU A 221 -0.45 40.84 -6.14
C GLU A 221 0.18 41.58 -4.96
N ALA A 222 0.22 42.91 -5.02
CA ALA A 222 0.70 43.79 -3.94
C ALA A 222 2.17 43.62 -3.52
N GLY A 223 2.96 42.75 -4.15
CA GLY A 223 4.38 42.56 -3.85
C GLY A 223 4.86 41.15 -4.16
N PRO A 224 6.11 40.82 -3.79
CA PRO A 224 6.64 39.46 -3.82
C PRO A 224 5.88 38.57 -2.82
N VAL A 225 5.69 37.30 -3.16
CA VAL A 225 4.96 36.32 -2.34
C VAL A 225 5.87 35.12 -2.07
N TYR A 226 6.01 34.79 -0.79
CA TYR A 226 6.60 33.52 -0.35
C TYR A 226 5.63 32.80 0.58
N ALA A 227 5.12 31.65 0.12
CA ALA A 227 4.19 30.83 0.88
C ALA A 227 4.46 29.35 0.74
N GLU A 228 4.13 28.59 1.76
CA GLU A 228 4.10 27.13 1.73
C GLU A 228 2.64 26.67 1.74
N LEU A 229 2.29 25.76 0.84
CA LEU A 229 0.95 25.16 0.78
C LEU A 229 1.05 23.66 1.01
N ARG A 230 0.07 23.06 1.70
CA ARG A 230 0.00 21.61 1.89
C ARG A 230 -1.45 21.14 1.95
N THR A 231 -1.65 19.84 1.85
CA THR A 231 -2.92 19.22 2.20
C THR A 231 -2.86 18.66 3.62
N ARG A 232 -4.01 18.59 4.28
CA ARG A 232 -4.16 17.95 5.58
C ARG A 232 -5.39 17.06 5.59
N LEU A 233 -5.21 15.78 5.88
CA LEU A 233 -6.27 14.80 6.07
C LEU A 233 -6.37 14.46 7.56
N GLY A 234 -7.41 14.94 8.22
CA GLY A 234 -7.55 14.86 9.68
C GLY A 234 -6.38 15.54 10.40
N GLU A 235 -5.58 14.77 11.11
CA GLU A 235 -4.36 15.22 11.81
C GLU A 235 -3.08 15.04 10.99
N ARG A 236 -3.15 14.38 9.83
CA ARG A 236 -2.00 14.10 8.97
C ARG A 236 -1.81 15.22 7.95
N ALA A 237 -0.75 16.01 8.14
CA ALA A 237 -0.31 16.99 7.16
C ALA A 237 0.65 16.35 6.15
N ALA A 238 0.46 16.68 4.87
CA ALA A 238 1.39 16.38 3.80
C ALA A 238 2.64 17.27 3.85
N LYS A 239 3.66 16.91 3.07
CA LYS A 239 4.81 17.80 2.84
C LYS A 239 4.37 19.06 2.09
N PRO A 240 4.93 20.24 2.44
CA PRO A 240 4.56 21.48 1.79
C PRO A 240 5.18 21.63 0.40
N THR A 241 4.44 22.29 -0.49
CA THR A 241 4.91 22.86 -1.75
C THR A 241 5.15 24.36 -1.54
N VAL A 242 6.30 24.87 -1.99
CA VAL A 242 6.61 26.30 -1.94
C VAL A 242 6.03 27.01 -3.16
N VAL A 243 5.39 28.15 -2.94
CA VAL A 243 5.08 29.18 -3.93
C VAL A 243 5.98 30.37 -3.61
N ASP A 244 6.91 30.63 -4.53
CA ASP A 244 7.87 31.72 -4.45
C ASP A 244 7.78 32.53 -5.73
N ASP A 245 7.44 33.81 -5.59
CA ASP A 245 7.20 34.70 -6.71
C ASP A 245 7.60 36.14 -6.37
N ASP A 246 8.69 36.62 -6.98
CA ASP A 246 9.26 37.96 -6.80
C ASP A 246 8.58 39.08 -7.61
N GLY A 247 7.45 38.80 -8.27
CA GLY A 247 6.74 39.78 -9.09
C GLY A 247 6.15 40.94 -8.28
N THR A 248 5.90 42.07 -8.95
CA THR A 248 5.34 43.29 -8.33
C THR A 248 3.98 43.70 -8.89
N THR A 249 3.53 43.08 -9.98
CA THR A 249 2.21 43.30 -10.59
C THR A 249 1.27 42.12 -10.32
N THR A 250 -0.01 42.28 -10.65
CA THR A 250 -0.97 41.18 -10.61
C THR A 250 -0.56 40.09 -11.59
N ARG A 251 -0.41 38.88 -11.07
CA ARG A 251 -0.05 37.69 -11.84
C ARG A 251 -0.90 36.50 -11.39
N ARG A 252 -1.02 35.52 -12.28
CA ARG A 252 -1.70 34.26 -11.97
C ARG A 252 -0.81 33.08 -12.27
N SER A 253 -0.74 32.16 -11.33
CA SER A 253 0.02 30.92 -11.43
C SER A 253 -0.84 29.74 -11.02
N SER A 254 -0.27 28.54 -11.13
CA SER A 254 -0.87 27.33 -10.60
C SER A 254 0.07 26.69 -9.60
N ALA A 255 -0.48 26.10 -8.55
CA ALA A 255 0.26 25.30 -7.59
C ALA A 255 -0.34 23.89 -7.52
N THR A 256 0.54 22.89 -7.43
CA THR A 256 0.14 21.49 -7.26
C THR A 256 0.69 20.99 -5.92
N LEU A 257 -0.21 20.47 -5.10
CA LEU A 257 0.08 19.85 -3.82
C LEU A 257 -0.11 18.35 -4.04
N ALA A 258 0.93 17.56 -3.91
CA ALA A 258 0.85 16.12 -4.15
C ALA A 258 1.65 15.38 -3.10
N ASP A 259 1.00 14.43 -2.42
CA ASP A 259 1.67 13.53 -1.48
C ASP A 259 0.95 12.19 -1.41
N THR A 260 1.64 11.18 -0.88
CA THR A 260 1.06 9.88 -0.54
C THR A 260 1.21 9.64 0.94
N LEU A 261 0.06 9.53 1.61
CA LEU A 261 -0.01 9.36 3.06
C LEU A 261 -0.38 7.92 3.41
N ALA A 262 0.26 7.37 4.45
CA ALA A 262 -0.24 6.16 5.09
C ALA A 262 -1.56 6.47 5.81
N VAL A 263 -2.58 5.65 5.58
CA VAL A 263 -3.90 5.75 6.22
C VAL A 263 -3.86 4.98 7.54
N PRO A 264 -3.92 5.67 8.70
CA PRO A 264 -3.93 5.01 9.99
C PRO A 264 -5.17 4.12 10.16
N PRO A 265 -5.10 3.01 10.92
CA PRO A 265 -6.27 2.18 11.20
C PRO A 265 -7.48 2.95 11.73
N ALA A 266 -7.24 3.99 12.56
CA ALA A 266 -8.30 4.83 13.12
C ALA A 266 -9.09 5.66 12.07
N TYR A 267 -8.56 5.85 10.86
CA TYR A 267 -9.24 6.59 9.80
C TYR A 267 -10.09 5.68 8.93
N ARG A 268 -9.77 4.39 8.86
CA ARG A 268 -10.40 3.43 7.94
C ARG A 268 -11.87 3.23 8.32
N GLY A 269 -12.77 3.36 7.34
CA GLY A 269 -14.21 3.23 7.52
C GLY A 269 -14.86 4.43 8.21
N THR A 270 -14.14 5.54 8.32
CA THR A 270 -14.63 6.78 8.96
C THR A 270 -14.62 7.94 7.97
N ARG A 271 -15.36 9.00 8.31
CA ARG A 271 -15.33 10.25 7.57
C ARG A 271 -14.20 11.14 8.09
N GLN A 272 -13.31 11.53 7.19
CA GLN A 272 -12.15 12.38 7.49
C GLN A 272 -12.24 13.70 6.74
N HIS A 273 -11.87 14.78 7.42
CA HIS A 273 -11.85 16.11 6.84
C HIS A 273 -10.51 16.33 6.11
N LEU A 274 -10.57 16.73 4.84
CA LEU A 274 -9.43 17.15 4.05
C LEU A 274 -9.50 18.65 3.80
N SER A 275 -8.41 19.37 4.06
CA SER A 275 -8.28 20.80 3.77
C SER A 275 -6.96 21.12 3.08
N VAL A 276 -6.93 22.22 2.33
CA VAL A 276 -5.69 22.89 1.95
C VAL A 276 -5.29 23.83 3.08
N GLU A 277 -4.02 23.80 3.47
CA GLU A 277 -3.44 24.74 4.42
C GLU A 277 -2.35 25.56 3.75
N ILE A 278 -2.20 26.81 4.17
CA ILE A 278 -1.16 27.74 3.74
C ILE A 278 -0.40 28.30 4.94
N ASN A 279 0.87 28.60 4.73
CA ASN A 279 1.72 29.35 5.64
C ASN A 279 2.49 30.40 4.82
N GLN A 280 2.04 31.64 4.84
CA GLN A 280 2.72 32.75 4.16
C GLN A 280 3.76 33.38 5.09
N ASN A 281 4.94 33.75 4.56
CA ASN A 281 6.06 34.26 5.34
C ASN A 281 6.48 35.68 4.93
N ASP A 282 6.18 36.65 5.79
CA ASP A 282 6.49 38.07 5.59
C ASP A 282 7.97 38.41 5.53
N LYS A 283 8.83 37.52 6.01
CA LYS A 283 10.28 37.75 5.98
C LYS A 283 10.81 37.84 4.54
N TYR A 284 10.11 37.25 3.58
CA TYR A 284 10.55 37.11 2.19
C TYR A 284 9.63 37.78 1.18
N GLY A 285 8.49 38.35 1.61
CA GLY A 285 7.63 39.17 0.76
C GLY A 285 6.34 39.62 1.45
N ASP A 286 5.83 40.77 1.05
CA ASP A 286 4.62 41.43 1.60
C ASP A 286 3.42 41.43 0.63
N GLY A 287 3.53 40.69 -0.48
CA GLY A 287 2.44 40.52 -1.45
C GLY A 287 1.32 39.63 -0.95
N ASN A 288 0.15 39.72 -1.58
CA ASN A 288 -1.02 38.91 -1.23
C ASN A 288 -1.17 37.74 -2.19
N LEU A 289 -1.34 36.53 -1.64
CA LEU A 289 -1.86 35.39 -2.39
C LEU A 289 -3.38 35.31 -2.18
N THR A 290 -4.14 35.27 -3.28
CA THR A 290 -5.61 35.28 -3.23
C THR A 290 -6.20 34.20 -4.12
N VAL A 291 -7.34 33.64 -3.68
CA VAL A 291 -8.26 32.95 -4.56
C VAL A 291 -9.44 33.84 -4.87
N ALA A 292 -9.94 33.77 -6.09
CA ALA A 292 -11.04 34.62 -6.54
C ALA A 292 -11.78 33.99 -7.71
N LYS A 293 -12.77 34.71 -8.26
CA LYS A 293 -13.39 34.38 -9.55
C LYS A 293 -12.29 34.25 -10.62
N GLY A 294 -12.08 33.04 -11.12
CA GLY A 294 -10.98 32.68 -12.03
C GLY A 294 -9.97 31.69 -11.44
N THR A 295 -10.10 31.35 -10.15
CA THR A 295 -9.39 30.23 -9.54
C THR A 295 -10.23 28.95 -9.66
N THR A 296 -9.58 27.84 -9.94
CA THR A 296 -10.18 26.49 -9.87
C THR A 296 -9.32 25.64 -8.96
N VAL A 297 -9.93 24.99 -7.98
CA VAL A 297 -9.23 24.02 -7.13
C VAL A 297 -9.78 22.63 -7.43
N THR A 298 -8.91 21.74 -7.88
CA THR A 298 -9.24 20.35 -8.19
C THR A 298 -8.59 19.44 -7.18
N LEU A 299 -9.40 18.65 -6.47
CA LEU A 299 -8.97 17.56 -5.60
C LEU A 299 -9.08 16.24 -6.36
N ASP A 300 -8.01 15.46 -6.36
CA ASP A 300 -7.96 14.09 -6.83
C ASP A 300 -7.35 13.21 -5.74
N VAL A 301 -8.15 12.31 -5.17
CA VAL A 301 -7.71 11.39 -4.13
C VAL A 301 -7.86 9.97 -4.61
N ALA A 302 -6.80 9.17 -4.52
CA ALA A 302 -6.84 7.73 -4.72
C ALA A 302 -6.53 7.02 -3.40
N PHE A 303 -7.51 6.26 -2.89
CA PHE A 303 -7.29 5.29 -1.82
C PHE A 303 -6.85 3.97 -2.42
N THR A 304 -5.81 3.35 -1.86
CA THR A 304 -5.29 2.06 -2.33
C THR A 304 -5.11 1.10 -1.16
N GLU A 305 -5.44 -0.16 -1.42
CA GLU A 305 -5.23 -1.25 -0.49
C GLU A 305 -3.78 -1.72 -0.54
N GLY A 306 -3.22 -2.00 0.63
CA GLY A 306 -1.91 -2.59 0.77
C GLY A 306 -1.84 -3.42 2.06
N PRO A 307 -0.76 -4.17 2.27
CA PRO A 307 -0.54 -4.88 3.53
C PRO A 307 -0.53 -3.89 4.70
N ALA A 308 -1.15 -4.28 5.82
CA ALA A 308 -1.17 -3.53 7.08
C ALA A 308 -0.36 -4.24 8.16
#